data_AF-A0A642BVY1-F1
#
_entry.id   AF-A0A642BVY1-F1
#
_cell.length_a   1.000
_cell.length_b   1.000
_cell.length_c   1.000
_cell.angle_alpha   90.00
_cell.angle_beta   90.00
_cell.angle_gamma   90.00
#
_symmetry.space_group_name_H-M   'P 1'
#
loop_
_entity.id
_entity.type
_entity.pdbx_description
1 polymer ?
#
loop_
_entity_poly.entity_id
_entity_poly.type
_entity_poly.pdbx_seq_one_letter_code
_entity_poly.pdbx_strand_id
1 'polypeptide(L)'
;EAVINCLIPYLTRSNITIIGEKTIGKRVGSNTFGTKEKYGWLLHPITLRIYNADHEADYANGFEPDVKIEELVIGNDLLPFGDTNERLLSEALSRISGLKSLPVHAESEGRILLTPSSLERKQTKGLIFEEGK
;
A
#
# COMPACT_ATOMS: atom_id res chain seq x y z
N GLU A 1 2.63 -4.50 -2.41
CA GLU A 1 3.58 -5.15 -1.48
C GLU A 1 4.15 -6.44 -2.04
N ALA A 2 3.33 -7.45 -2.37
CA ALA A 2 3.82 -8.68 -3.01
C ALA A 2 4.70 -8.42 -4.24
N VAL A 3 4.31 -7.49 -5.11
CA VAL A 3 5.11 -7.07 -6.29
C VAL A 3 6.50 -6.55 -5.88
N ILE A 4 6.57 -5.67 -4.88
CA ILE A 4 7.84 -5.15 -4.36
C ILE A 4 8.70 -6.31 -3.85
N ASN A 5 8.15 -7.16 -2.99
CA ASN A 5 8.86 -8.30 -2.42
C ASN A 5 9.40 -9.26 -3.50
N CYS A 6 8.57 -9.59 -4.49
CA CYS A 6 8.93 -10.55 -5.53
C CYS A 6 9.91 -10.00 -6.57
N LEU A 7 10.04 -8.67 -6.70
CA LEU A 7 11.05 -8.05 -7.57
C LEU A 7 12.43 -7.95 -6.91
N ILE A 8 12.52 -7.95 -5.57
CA ILE A 8 13.78 -7.80 -4.83
C ILE A 8 14.86 -8.82 -5.26
N PRO A 9 14.57 -10.13 -5.39
CA PRO A 9 15.60 -11.10 -5.80
C PRO A 9 16.18 -10.85 -7.21
N TYR A 10 15.43 -10.16 -8.07
CA TYR A 10 15.80 -9.96 -9.47
C TYR A 10 16.40 -8.57 -9.75
N LEU A 11 15.93 -7.55 -9.03
CA LEU A 11 16.39 -6.17 -9.21
C LEU A 11 17.30 -5.69 -8.10
N THR A 12 17.39 -6.41 -6.97
CA THR A 12 17.93 -5.94 -5.68
C THR A 12 17.08 -4.85 -5.03
N ARG A 13 17.06 -4.77 -3.68
CA ARG A 13 16.31 -3.73 -2.97
C ARG A 13 16.81 -2.31 -3.30
N SER A 14 18.10 -2.14 -3.56
CA SER A 14 18.71 -0.85 -3.90
C SER A 14 18.29 -0.30 -5.27
N ASN A 15 17.76 -1.12 -6.17
CA ASN A 15 17.31 -0.69 -7.51
C ASN A 15 15.80 -0.49 -7.60
N ILE A 16 15.08 -0.63 -6.48
CA ILE A 16 13.65 -0.37 -6.39
C ILE A 16 13.49 0.88 -5.51
N THR A 17 12.94 1.96 -6.06
CA THR A 17 12.61 3.17 -5.29
C THR A 17 11.12 3.17 -4.95
N ILE A 18 10.79 3.24 -3.67
CA ILE A 18 9.42 3.35 -3.17
C ILE A 18 9.15 4.81 -2.80
N ILE A 19 8.17 5.42 -3.44
CA ILE A 19 7.75 6.81 -3.22
C ILE A 19 6.33 6.79 -2.66
N GLY A 20 6.07 7.60 -1.63
CA GLY A 20 4.75 7.74 -1.01
C GLY A 20 4.77 7.43 0.48
N GLU A 21 3.82 6.63 0.95
CA GLU A 21 3.67 6.27 2.35
C GLU A 21 4.07 4.83 2.65
N LYS A 22 4.27 4.54 3.93
CA LYS A 22 4.55 3.19 4.42
C LYS A 22 3.39 2.26 4.08
N THR A 23 3.71 1.09 3.52
CA THR A 23 2.69 0.09 3.18
C THR A 23 2.21 -0.67 4.43
N ILE A 24 1.12 -1.43 4.32
CA ILE A 24 0.45 -2.05 5.49
C ILE A 24 1.21 -3.28 6.03
N GLY A 25 1.74 -4.12 5.16
CA GLY A 25 2.49 -5.34 5.50
C GLY A 25 1.74 -6.65 5.26
N LYS A 26 0.80 -6.69 4.30
CA LYS A 26 -0.01 -7.89 4.06
C LYS A 26 0.73 -8.90 3.19
N ARG A 27 0.94 -10.11 3.72
CA ARG A 27 1.76 -11.19 3.11
C ARG A 27 0.96 -12.40 2.66
N VAL A 28 -0.34 -12.22 2.48
CA VAL A 28 -1.30 -13.32 2.26
C VAL A 28 -2.26 -12.99 1.14
N GLY A 29 -2.75 -14.03 0.47
CA GLY A 29 -3.76 -13.95 -0.59
C GLY A 29 -5.06 -14.64 -0.18
N SER A 30 -6.13 -14.29 -0.86
CA SER A 30 -7.46 -14.88 -0.67
C SER A 30 -8.02 -15.40 -1.99
N ASN A 31 -8.76 -16.50 -1.94
CA ASN A 31 -9.57 -16.97 -3.06
C ASN A 31 -11.03 -16.68 -2.79
N THR A 32 -11.84 -16.60 -3.84
CA THR A 32 -13.29 -16.39 -3.73
C THR A 32 -14.02 -17.71 -3.88
N PHE A 33 -14.92 -18.01 -2.96
CA PHE A 33 -15.80 -19.19 -2.99
C PHE A 33 -17.27 -18.75 -2.95
N GLY A 34 -18.16 -19.60 -3.48
CA GLY A 34 -19.60 -19.34 -3.52
C GLY A 34 -20.12 -18.76 -4.84
N THR A 35 -19.28 -18.59 -5.86
CA THR A 35 -19.68 -17.99 -7.16
C THR A 35 -20.66 -18.84 -7.96
N LYS A 36 -20.76 -20.14 -7.66
CA LYS A 36 -21.67 -21.09 -8.31
C LYS A 36 -22.88 -21.45 -7.44
N GLU A 37 -22.97 -20.87 -6.25
CA GLU A 37 -23.98 -21.21 -5.26
C GLU A 37 -25.16 -20.24 -5.29
N LYS A 38 -26.32 -20.68 -4.80
CA LYS A 38 -27.55 -19.85 -4.76
C LYS A 38 -27.62 -18.89 -3.57
N TYR A 39 -26.62 -18.90 -2.69
CA TYR A 39 -26.59 -18.01 -1.52
C TYR A 39 -26.17 -16.59 -1.94
N GLY A 40 -26.76 -15.57 -1.30
CA GLY A 40 -26.53 -14.15 -1.63
C GLY A 40 -25.20 -13.56 -1.12
N TRP A 41 -24.20 -14.39 -0.84
CA TRP A 41 -22.92 -13.97 -0.28
C TRP A 41 -21.75 -14.79 -0.83
N LEU A 42 -20.55 -14.18 -0.82
CA LEU A 42 -19.29 -14.81 -1.23
C LEU A 42 -18.36 -14.96 -0.03
N LEU A 43 -17.65 -16.08 0.03
CA LEU A 43 -16.62 -16.32 1.03
C LEU A 43 -15.25 -15.98 0.43
N HIS A 44 -14.48 -15.12 1.11
CA HIS A 44 -13.12 -14.75 0.73
C HIS A 44 -12.12 -15.09 1.85
N PRO A 45 -11.81 -16.38 2.10
CA PRO A 45 -10.87 -16.75 3.13
C PRO A 45 -9.43 -16.50 2.65
N ILE A 46 -8.54 -16.29 3.60
CA ILE A 46 -7.10 -16.32 3.34
C ILE A 46 -6.69 -17.76 3.06
N THR A 47 -6.10 -18.01 1.90
CA THR A 47 -5.78 -19.38 1.43
C THR A 47 -4.31 -19.59 1.12
N LEU A 48 -3.50 -18.53 1.05
CA LEU A 48 -2.09 -18.63 0.71
C LEU A 48 -1.24 -17.58 1.44
N ARG A 49 0.04 -17.91 1.60
CA ARG A 49 1.12 -16.98 1.94
C ARG A 49 1.92 -16.68 0.68
N ILE A 50 2.42 -15.45 0.57
CA ILE A 50 3.19 -14.99 -0.58
C ILE A 50 4.66 -14.86 -0.16
N TYR A 51 5.52 -15.57 -0.86
CA TYR A 51 6.98 -15.52 -0.70
C TYR A 51 7.63 -15.09 -2.03
N ASN A 52 8.80 -14.46 -1.97
CA ASN A 52 9.61 -14.20 -3.15
C ASN A 52 10.40 -15.47 -3.59
N ALA A 53 11.24 -15.34 -4.62
CA ALA A 53 12.05 -16.45 -5.13
C ALA A 53 13.01 -17.04 -4.08
N ASP A 54 13.45 -16.24 -3.12
CA ASP A 54 14.34 -16.63 -2.02
C ASP A 54 13.57 -17.19 -0.81
N HIS A 55 12.26 -17.42 -0.97
CA HIS A 55 11.36 -17.88 0.10
C HIS A 55 11.23 -16.89 1.28
N GLU A 56 11.43 -15.59 1.02
CA GLU A 56 11.32 -14.53 2.01
C GLU A 56 9.97 -13.81 1.92
N ALA A 57 9.48 -13.37 3.09
CA ALA A 57 8.29 -12.55 3.22
C ALA A 57 8.41 -11.62 4.44
N ASP A 58 9.52 -10.87 4.53
CA ASP A 58 9.90 -10.13 5.74
C ASP A 58 9.44 -8.68 5.72
N TYR A 59 8.18 -8.48 5.33
CA TYR A 59 7.52 -7.18 5.24
C TYR A 59 6.21 -7.16 6.03
N ALA A 60 6.14 -7.88 7.16
CA ALA A 60 4.95 -7.91 8.01
C ALA A 60 4.57 -6.53 8.57
N ASN A 61 5.56 -5.65 8.72
CA ASN A 61 5.39 -4.27 9.18
C ASN A 61 5.24 -3.28 8.01
N GLY A 62 5.11 -3.75 6.77
CA GLY A 62 5.14 -2.93 5.57
C GLY A 62 6.54 -2.56 5.09
N PHE A 63 6.60 -1.99 3.90
CA PHE A 63 7.79 -1.38 3.33
C PHE A 63 7.80 0.10 3.68
N GLU A 64 8.91 0.57 4.25
CA GLU A 64 9.16 2.01 4.39
C GLU A 64 9.45 2.62 3.01
N PRO A 65 8.93 3.82 2.72
CA PRO A 65 9.24 4.51 1.48
C PRO A 65 10.68 5.03 1.51
N ASP A 66 11.37 4.96 0.37
CA ASP A 66 12.66 5.62 0.18
C ASP A 66 12.48 7.15 0.09
N VAL A 67 11.30 7.59 -0.38
CA VAL A 67 10.89 8.99 -0.44
C VAL A 67 9.50 9.11 0.17
N LYS A 68 9.44 9.69 1.37
CA LYS A 68 8.17 9.90 2.04
C LYS A 68 7.46 11.11 1.46
N ILE A 69 6.32 10.89 0.81
CA ILE A 69 5.44 11.93 0.30
C ILE A 69 4.03 11.57 0.74
N GLU A 70 3.39 12.48 1.47
CA GLU A 70 1.99 12.37 1.90
C GLU A 70 1.14 13.26 0.98
N GLU A 71 0.25 12.66 0.20
CA GLU A 71 -0.58 13.38 -0.78
C GLU A 71 -1.82 13.98 -0.13
N LEU A 72 -2.37 13.28 0.87
CA LEU A 72 -3.65 13.55 1.51
C LEU A 72 -3.54 14.52 2.69
N VAL A 73 -2.83 15.62 2.45
CA VAL A 73 -2.64 16.71 3.41
C VAL A 73 -3.53 17.89 3.03
N ILE A 74 -4.11 18.57 4.01
CA ILE A 74 -4.92 19.77 3.81
C ILE A 74 -4.10 20.81 3.05
N GLY A 75 -4.66 21.43 2.01
CA GLY A 75 -3.93 22.41 1.21
C GLY A 75 -3.00 21.80 0.15
N ASN A 76 -2.93 20.47 0.03
CA ASN A 76 -2.42 19.84 -1.18
C ASN A 76 -3.50 19.81 -2.26
N ASP A 77 -3.14 20.29 -3.45
CA ASP A 77 -3.93 20.06 -4.65
C ASP A 77 -3.67 18.64 -5.16
N LEU A 78 -4.70 17.80 -5.15
CA LEU A 78 -4.68 16.48 -5.78
C LEU A 78 -4.96 16.64 -7.28
N LEU A 79 -3.93 16.50 -8.08
CA LEU A 79 -4.04 16.56 -9.54
C LEU A 79 -4.49 15.20 -10.12
N PRO A 80 -5.06 15.17 -11.33
CA PRO A 80 -5.46 13.91 -11.97
C PRO A 80 -4.28 12.95 -12.16
N PHE A 81 -4.53 11.64 -12.02
CA PHE A 81 -3.52 10.63 -12.29
C PHE A 81 -2.97 10.75 -13.72
N GLY A 82 -1.65 10.74 -13.84
CA GLY A 82 -0.93 10.91 -15.11
C GLY A 82 -0.59 12.35 -15.45
N ASP A 83 -1.07 13.35 -14.69
CA ASP A 83 -0.52 14.71 -14.76
C ASP A 83 0.92 14.68 -14.24
N THR A 84 1.90 15.10 -15.05
CA THR A 84 3.31 15.08 -14.65
C THR A 84 3.64 15.99 -13.47
N ASN A 85 2.72 16.87 -13.08
CA ASN A 85 2.84 17.74 -11.92
C ASN A 85 2.20 17.16 -10.66
N GLU A 86 1.51 16.01 -10.72
CA GLU A 86 1.02 15.35 -9.49
C GLU A 86 2.20 14.89 -8.63
N ARG A 87 2.01 14.88 -7.31
CA ARG A 87 3.09 14.81 -6.31
C ARG A 87 3.98 13.57 -6.43
N LEU A 88 3.41 12.38 -6.55
CA LEU A 88 4.18 11.13 -6.60
C LEU A 88 4.85 10.93 -7.96
N LEU A 89 4.13 11.20 -9.06
CA LEU A 89 4.68 11.06 -10.40
C LEU A 89 5.75 12.10 -10.70
N SER A 90 5.56 13.35 -10.29
CA SER A 90 6.57 14.40 -10.48
C SER A 90 7.87 14.07 -9.76
N GLU A 91 7.81 13.54 -8.53
CA GLU A 91 8.99 13.04 -7.80
C GLU A 91 9.65 11.87 -8.52
N ALA A 92 8.85 10.91 -9.01
CA ALA A 92 9.37 9.77 -9.77
C ALA A 92 10.11 10.22 -11.04
N LEU A 93 9.52 11.13 -11.82
CA LEU A 93 10.10 11.68 -13.04
C LEU A 93 11.36 12.52 -12.75
N SER A 94 11.33 13.32 -11.68
CA SER A 94 12.48 14.10 -11.20
C SER A 94 13.68 13.20 -10.93
N ARG A 95 13.47 12.07 -10.23
CA ARG A 95 14.53 11.10 -9.92
C ARG A 95 15.04 10.37 -11.15
N ILE A 96 14.14 9.93 -12.04
CA ILE A 96 14.52 9.23 -13.27
C ILE A 96 15.34 10.15 -14.19
N SER A 97 14.97 11.42 -14.30
CA SER A 97 15.64 12.39 -15.16
C SER A 97 16.89 13.03 -14.53
N GLY A 98 17.11 12.86 -13.23
CA GLY A 98 18.21 13.52 -12.50
C GLY A 98 18.00 15.02 -12.28
N LEU A 99 16.84 15.56 -12.64
CA LEU A 99 16.46 16.94 -12.39
C LEU A 99 15.92 17.03 -10.98
N LYS A 100 16.70 17.52 -10.00
CA LYS A 100 16.16 17.79 -8.64
C LYS A 100 14.97 18.75 -8.75
N SER A 101 13.76 18.27 -8.50
CA SER A 101 12.65 19.14 -8.18
C SER A 101 13.04 19.92 -6.93
N LEU A 102 13.05 21.25 -7.03
CA LEU A 102 13.09 22.07 -5.83
C LEU A 102 11.83 21.74 -5.03
N PRO A 103 11.91 21.47 -3.71
CA PRO A 103 10.72 21.29 -2.91
C PRO A 103 10.04 22.65 -2.83
N VAL A 104 9.13 22.93 -3.75
CA VAL A 104 8.18 24.00 -3.57
C VAL A 104 7.08 23.39 -2.70
N HIS A 105 6.79 24.09 -1.61
CA HIS A 105 5.62 23.97 -0.74
C HIS A 105 5.87 23.41 0.65
N ALA A 106 5.48 24.27 1.60
CA ALA A 106 5.58 24.10 3.04
C ALA A 106 4.68 22.97 3.53
N GLU A 107 5.15 22.29 4.57
CA GLU A 107 4.38 21.32 5.33
C GLU A 107 3.10 21.97 5.86
N SER A 108 1.96 21.42 5.47
CA SER A 108 0.66 21.74 6.05
C SER A 108 0.38 20.74 7.18
N GLU A 109 0.02 21.23 8.37
CA GLU A 109 -0.14 20.43 9.58
C GLU A 109 -1.46 19.61 9.65
N GLY A 110 -2.25 19.58 8.57
CA GLY A 110 -3.57 18.95 8.58
C GLY A 110 -3.67 17.71 7.70
N ARG A 111 -4.15 16.58 8.23
CA ARG A 111 -4.42 15.37 7.44
C ARG A 111 -5.87 15.28 6.98
N ILE A 112 -6.08 14.80 5.75
CA ILE A 112 -7.39 14.31 5.32
C ILE A 112 -7.52 12.87 5.81
N LEU A 113 -8.37 12.65 6.82
CA LEU A 113 -8.68 11.31 7.33
C LEU A 113 -9.51 10.54 6.29
N LEU A 114 -8.87 9.72 5.47
CA LEU A 114 -9.57 8.68 4.72
C LEU A 114 -10.02 7.60 5.71
N THR A 115 -11.28 7.18 5.59
CA THR A 115 -11.90 6.24 6.54
C THR A 115 -11.05 4.96 6.69
N PRO A 116 -10.88 4.45 7.91
CA PRO A 116 -9.97 3.34 8.21
C PRO A 116 -10.35 2.06 7.44
N SER A 117 -9.43 1.09 7.41
CA SER A 117 -9.58 -0.17 6.68
C SER A 117 -10.91 -0.87 7.03
N SER A 118 -11.43 -1.71 6.12
CA SER A 118 -12.65 -2.48 6.41
C SER A 118 -12.50 -3.44 7.60
N LEU A 119 -11.26 -3.69 8.07
CA LEU A 119 -10.97 -4.46 9.28
C LEU A 119 -11.22 -3.66 10.56
N GLU A 120 -10.82 -2.39 10.59
CA GLU A 120 -11.08 -1.47 11.71
C GLU A 120 -12.56 -1.08 11.79
N ARG A 121 -13.27 -1.11 10.66
CA ARG A 121 -14.74 -0.96 10.60
C ARG A 121 -15.52 -2.17 11.16
N LYS A 122 -14.89 -3.33 11.35
CA LYS A 122 -15.55 -4.62 11.62
C LYS A 122 -15.64 -5.01 13.10
N GLN A 123 -15.83 -4.05 14.01
CA GLN A 123 -16.57 -4.35 15.26
C GLN A 123 -18.07 -4.42 14.96
N THR A 124 -18.49 -5.42 14.17
CA THR A 124 -19.90 -5.66 13.87
C THR A 124 -20.27 -7.06 14.35
N LYS A 125 -21.41 -7.17 15.04
CA LYS A 125 -21.94 -8.43 15.59
C LYS A 125 -21.91 -9.55 14.53
N GLY A 126 -21.26 -10.68 14.85
CA GLY A 126 -21.24 -11.89 14.01
C GLY A 126 -19.86 -12.48 13.72
N LEU A 127 -18.77 -11.84 14.16
CA LEU A 127 -17.42 -12.42 14.11
C LEU A 127 -17.12 -13.14 15.45
N ILE A 128 -16.68 -14.40 15.39
CA ILE A 128 -16.16 -15.12 16.55
C ILE A 128 -14.73 -14.64 16.80
N PHE A 129 -14.51 -14.02 17.95
CA PHE A 129 -13.20 -13.66 18.45
C PHE A 129 -12.81 -14.65 19.54
N GLU A 130 -11.60 -15.19 19.48
CA GLU A 130 -10.96 -15.78 20.66
C GLU A 130 -10.18 -14.63 21.32
N GLU A 131 -10.60 -14.22 22.51
CA GLU A 131 -9.80 -13.31 23.34
C GLU A 131 -8.57 -14.08 23.81
N GLY A 132 -7.41 -13.73 23.25
CA GLY A 132 -6.13 -14.22 23.74
C GLY A 132 -5.91 -13.75 25.17
N LYS A 133 -5.56 -14.70 26.05
CA LYS A 133 -5.01 -14.43 27.38
C LYS A 133 -3.65 -13.75 27.31
#